data_AF-E0VEE7-F1
#
_entry.id   AF-E0VEE7-F1
#
_cell.length_a   1.000
_cell.length_b   1.000
_cell.length_c   1.000
_cell.angle_alpha   90.00
_cell.angle_beta   90.00
_cell.angle_gamma   90.00
#
_symmetry.space_group_name_H-M   'P 1'
#
loop_
_entity.id
_entity.type
_entity.pdbx_description
1 polymer ?
#
loop_
_entity_poly.entity_id
_entity_poly.type
_entity_poly.pdbx_seq_one_letter_code
_entity_poly.pdbx_strand_id
1 'polypeptide(L)'
;MSRECWHDKKEINSYDENDTSSAPNSNLSGFYKAQPFVLEESAGSECDDVFSASTPTHGSSASVDTSSKPSRMTKRMAQIQRRLEEVEEKQKELEVRGVTLEKALRGETTEENKEEEELLQEWFELVRERNELRRYEKELLVRAQEMELEDRHARLQQELRDVLAKDECDKTHEEVLHEGALLREMLDTVEKRDALTSLLEQERQRYQEEDKDLEAQVLSKGLRLTPIRKYEYHSEV
;
A
#
# COMPACT_ATOMS: atom_id res chain seq x y z
N MET A 1 4.21 -3.75 -28.53
CA MET A 1 4.37 -5.15 -28.98
C MET A 1 5.21 -5.83 -27.90
N SER A 2 4.73 -6.65 -26.97
CA SER A 2 3.46 -7.37 -26.82
C SER A 2 3.07 -7.37 -25.34
N ARG A 3 1.85 -6.93 -25.01
CA ARG A 3 1.23 -7.13 -23.68
C ARG A 3 0.17 -8.25 -23.72
N GLU A 4 0.12 -9.01 -24.81
CA GLU A 4 -0.91 -10.01 -25.07
C GLU A 4 -0.25 -11.38 -25.19
N CYS A 5 -0.15 -12.12 -24.08
CA CYS A 5 0.10 -13.56 -24.18
C CYS A 5 -0.48 -14.39 -23.01
N TRP A 6 -1.32 -13.84 -22.13
CA TRP A 6 -1.89 -14.58 -20.98
C TRP A 6 -3.42 -14.64 -20.95
N HIS A 7 -4.11 -14.29 -22.04
CA HIS A 7 -5.59 -14.32 -22.05
C HIS A 7 -6.23 -15.66 -22.44
N ASP A 8 -5.46 -16.66 -22.89
CA ASP A 8 -6.02 -17.85 -23.55
C ASP A 8 -6.04 -19.14 -22.71
N LYS A 9 -6.28 -19.01 -21.39
CA LYS A 9 -6.85 -20.10 -20.56
C LYS A 9 -7.88 -19.55 -19.57
N LYS A 10 -8.93 -18.92 -20.09
CA LYS A 10 -10.18 -18.58 -19.37
C LYS A 10 -11.05 -19.83 -19.08
N GLU A 11 -10.48 -20.94 -18.62
CA GLU A 11 -11.29 -22.14 -18.32
C GLU A 11 -10.92 -22.94 -17.06
N ILE A 12 -10.04 -22.43 -16.17
CA ILE A 12 -9.75 -23.11 -14.88
C ILE A 12 -9.87 -22.18 -13.65
N ASN A 13 -10.25 -20.92 -13.82
CA ASN A 13 -10.63 -20.06 -12.70
C ASN A 13 -11.91 -19.32 -13.07
N SER A 14 -13.06 -19.89 -12.67
CA SER A 14 -14.34 -19.18 -12.63
C SER A 14 -14.27 -18.14 -11.51
N TYR A 15 -13.48 -17.09 -11.72
CA TYR A 15 -13.55 -15.86 -10.94
C TYR A 15 -14.54 -14.95 -11.64
N ASP A 16 -15.67 -14.68 -10.98
CA ASP A 16 -16.55 -13.60 -11.35
C ASP A 16 -15.79 -12.27 -11.20
N GLU A 17 -15.34 -11.71 -12.33
CA GLU A 17 -14.79 -10.35 -12.43
C GLU A 17 -15.87 -9.25 -12.27
N ASN A 18 -17.07 -9.58 -11.80
CA ASN A 18 -18.20 -8.67 -11.75
C ASN A 18 -18.78 -8.57 -10.33
N ASP A 19 -18.03 -7.95 -9.42
CA ASP A 19 -18.63 -7.23 -8.30
C ASP A 19 -17.72 -6.06 -7.84
N THR A 20 -17.27 -5.26 -8.81
CA THR A 20 -16.85 -3.87 -8.57
C THR A 20 -18.06 -2.95 -8.75
N SER A 21 -19.09 -3.12 -7.93
CA SER A 21 -20.08 -2.06 -7.73
C SER A 21 -19.80 -1.40 -6.38
N SER A 22 -19.26 -0.18 -6.43
CA SER A 22 -18.88 0.67 -5.29
C SER A 22 -17.48 0.46 -4.69
N ALA A 23 -16.43 0.69 -5.48
CA ALA A 23 -15.12 1.09 -4.94
C ALA A 23 -14.50 2.15 -5.87
N PRO A 24 -14.09 3.32 -5.37
CA PRO A 24 -13.36 4.28 -6.20
C PRO A 24 -11.92 3.78 -6.39
N ASN A 25 -11.39 3.97 -7.60
CA ASN A 25 -10.00 3.80 -8.04
C ASN A 25 -9.50 2.42 -8.47
N SER A 26 -9.83 2.08 -9.72
CA SER A 26 -9.16 1.06 -10.56
C SER A 26 -7.76 1.46 -11.06
N ASN A 27 -7.11 2.51 -10.51
CA ASN A 27 -5.84 3.01 -11.04
C ASN A 27 -4.81 3.44 -9.95
N LEU A 28 -4.83 2.76 -8.80
CA LEU A 28 -3.88 3.03 -7.70
C LEU A 28 -2.43 2.78 -8.09
N SER A 29 -2.14 1.74 -8.89
CA SER A 29 -0.76 1.45 -9.34
C SER A 29 -0.21 2.53 -10.28
N GLY A 30 -1.07 3.23 -11.02
CA GLY A 30 -0.70 4.40 -11.83
C GLY A 30 -0.57 5.69 -11.01
N PHE A 31 -1.41 5.86 -9.98
CA PHE A 31 -1.41 7.03 -9.08
C PHE A 31 -0.10 7.16 -8.29
N TYR A 32 0.35 6.08 -7.65
CA TYR A 32 1.61 6.10 -6.88
C TYR A 32 2.87 6.08 -7.78
N LYS A 33 2.74 5.65 -9.05
CA LYS A 33 3.82 5.68 -10.05
C LYS A 33 4.04 7.07 -10.66
N ALA A 34 3.09 7.99 -10.50
CA ALA A 34 3.09 9.32 -11.11
C ALA A 34 3.34 10.49 -10.13
N GLN A 35 3.41 10.24 -8.82
CA GLN A 35 3.71 11.30 -7.86
C GLN A 35 5.23 11.47 -7.64
N PRO A 36 5.86 12.57 -8.11
CA PRO A 36 6.89 13.16 -7.28
C PRO A 36 6.17 13.60 -5.99
N PHE A 37 6.49 12.99 -4.87
CA PHE A 37 6.00 13.41 -3.55
C PHE A 37 6.55 14.81 -3.26
N VAL A 38 5.88 15.83 -3.79
CA VAL A 38 6.08 17.23 -3.42
C VAL A 38 5.05 17.49 -2.32
N LEU A 39 5.43 17.20 -1.09
CA LEU A 39 4.80 17.84 0.06
C LEU A 39 4.99 19.35 -0.15
N GLU A 40 3.90 20.08 -0.42
CA GLU A 40 3.89 21.51 -0.15
C GLU A 40 4.22 21.67 1.35
N GLU A 41 5.44 22.13 1.58
CA GLU A 41 6.00 22.42 2.89
C GLU A 41 5.26 23.66 3.44
N SER A 42 4.05 23.45 3.98
CA SER A 42 3.46 24.42 4.90
C SER A 42 4.34 24.42 6.13
N ALA A 43 5.13 25.47 6.27
CA ALA A 43 5.93 25.79 7.45
C ALA A 43 5.01 25.80 8.69
N GLY A 44 4.93 24.65 9.36
CA GLY A 44 4.32 24.52 10.67
C GLY A 44 5.25 25.13 11.70
N SER A 45 4.80 26.24 12.27
CA SER A 45 5.43 26.91 13.41
C SER A 45 5.51 25.94 14.59
N GLU A 46 6.72 25.48 14.92
CA GLU A 46 6.99 24.72 16.15
C GLU A 46 6.97 25.70 17.32
N CYS A 47 5.95 25.62 18.18
CA CYS A 47 5.88 26.37 19.43
C CYS A 47 6.37 25.51 20.60
N ASP A 48 7.57 25.81 21.11
CA ASP A 48 8.04 25.33 22.40
C ASP A 48 7.71 26.35 23.51
N ASP A 49 7.16 25.84 24.62
CA ASP A 49 6.75 26.59 25.81
C ASP A 49 7.94 27.12 26.66
N VAL A 50 7.88 28.43 26.94
CA VAL A 50 8.07 29.14 28.25
C VAL A 50 9.44 29.14 28.98
N PHE A 51 10.17 30.27 28.99
CA PHE A 51 10.17 31.31 30.07
C PHE A 51 11.27 32.41 29.93
N SER A 52 10.83 33.67 30.01
CA SER A 52 11.44 34.96 30.45
C SER A 52 12.85 35.49 30.05
N ALA A 53 12.76 36.70 29.46
CA ALA A 53 13.41 37.98 29.83
C ALA A 53 14.72 38.44 29.10
N SER A 54 14.54 39.63 28.48
CA SER A 54 15.48 40.73 28.20
C SER A 54 16.32 40.70 26.90
N THR A 55 16.19 41.79 26.13
CA THR A 55 16.98 42.22 24.96
C THR A 55 18.33 42.86 25.40
N PRO A 56 19.28 43.36 24.54
CA PRO A 56 19.24 43.58 23.08
C PRO A 56 20.58 43.39 22.27
N THR A 57 20.46 43.55 20.94
CA THR A 57 21.40 44.13 19.92
C THR A 57 22.54 43.33 19.23
N HIS A 58 22.62 43.60 17.92
CA HIS A 58 23.69 43.49 16.91
C HIS A 58 23.91 42.17 16.16
N GLY A 59 23.93 42.32 14.83
CA GLY A 59 23.81 41.23 13.86
C GLY A 59 25.09 40.45 13.59
N SER A 60 24.87 39.29 12.98
CA SER A 60 25.80 38.61 12.10
C SER A 60 25.02 37.66 11.22
N SER A 61 25.32 37.73 9.93
CA SER A 61 24.97 36.79 8.88
C SER A 61 25.31 35.36 9.30
N ALA A 62 24.32 34.50 9.36
CA ALA A 62 24.49 33.05 9.41
C ALA A 62 23.66 32.44 8.29
N SER A 63 24.35 31.90 7.29
CA SER A 63 23.81 31.04 6.26
C SER A 63 23.15 29.84 6.94
N VAL A 64 21.82 29.77 6.92
CA VAL A 64 21.10 28.57 7.38
C VAL A 64 21.12 27.58 6.23
N ASP A 65 22.08 26.68 6.27
CA ASP A 65 22.07 25.46 5.49
C ASP A 65 20.94 24.57 6.04
N THR A 66 19.76 24.68 5.43
CA THR A 66 18.59 23.87 5.79
C THR A 66 18.77 22.46 5.21
N SER A 67 19.66 21.66 5.80
CA SER A 67 19.60 20.20 5.65
C SER A 67 18.43 19.70 6.52
N SER A 68 17.20 19.99 6.11
CA SER A 68 16.00 19.57 6.84
C SER A 68 15.91 18.04 6.80
N LYS A 69 16.07 17.40 7.96
CA LYS A 69 16.00 15.94 8.06
C LYS A 69 14.59 15.49 7.65
N PRO A 70 14.44 14.45 6.82
CA PRO A 70 13.13 14.02 6.38
C PRO A 70 12.29 13.59 7.57
N SER A 71 11.02 14.04 7.60
CA SER A 71 10.04 13.70 8.61
C SER A 71 9.88 12.17 8.73
N ARG A 72 9.49 11.70 9.91
CA ARG A 72 9.20 10.27 10.16
C ARG A 72 8.20 9.71 9.15
N MET A 73 7.22 10.51 8.75
CA MET A 73 6.22 10.14 7.75
C MET A 73 6.84 9.95 6.36
N THR A 74 7.66 10.91 5.91
CA THR A 74 8.36 10.82 4.62
C THR A 74 9.25 9.57 4.53
N LYS A 75 9.92 9.21 5.63
CA LYS A 75 10.72 7.98 5.70
C LYS A 75 9.88 6.73 5.55
N ARG A 76 8.73 6.66 6.23
CA ARG A 76 7.80 5.52 6.12
C ARG A 76 7.22 5.42 4.71
N MET A 77 6.82 6.54 4.10
CA MET A 77 6.35 6.56 2.72
C MET A 77 7.40 6.08 1.73
N ALA A 78 8.64 6.56 1.86
CA ALA A 78 9.75 6.10 1.02
C ALA A 78 10.02 4.59 1.18
N GLN A 79 9.83 4.05 2.38
CA GLN A 79 9.97 2.62 2.63
C GLN A 79 8.89 1.80 1.91
N ILE A 80 7.62 2.22 1.96
CA ILE A 80 6.53 1.55 1.23
C ILE A 80 6.79 1.60 -0.28
N GLN A 81 7.19 2.76 -0.79
CA GLN A 81 7.48 2.93 -2.21
C GLN A 81 8.57 1.96 -2.68
N ARG A 82 9.67 1.87 -1.93
CA ARG A 82 10.73 0.91 -2.20
C ARG A 82 10.21 -0.54 -2.18
N ARG A 83 9.36 -0.90 -1.22
CA ARG A 83 8.80 -2.26 -1.14
C ARG A 83 7.89 -2.57 -2.35
N LEU A 84 7.11 -1.60 -2.82
CA LEU A 84 6.31 -1.77 -4.03
C LEU A 84 7.19 -1.99 -5.27
N GLU A 85 8.31 -1.29 -5.38
CA GLU A 85 9.29 -1.50 -6.45
C GLU A 85 9.92 -2.91 -6.40
N GLU A 86 10.29 -3.37 -5.20
CA GLU A 86 10.79 -4.73 -4.98
C GLU A 86 9.74 -5.79 -5.39
N VAL A 87 8.45 -5.53 -5.13
CA VAL A 87 7.36 -6.40 -5.56
C VAL A 87 7.19 -6.39 -7.08
N GLU A 88 7.25 -5.22 -7.73
CA GLU A 88 7.15 -5.10 -9.19
C GLU A 88 8.29 -5.88 -9.90
N GLU A 89 9.51 -5.82 -9.37
CA GLU A 89 10.64 -6.58 -9.90
C GLU A 89 10.42 -8.09 -9.76
N LYS A 90 10.03 -8.55 -8.57
CA LYS A 90 9.72 -9.98 -8.36
C LYS A 90 8.57 -10.47 -9.24
N GLN A 91 7.52 -9.66 -9.45
CA GLN A 91 6.43 -10.03 -10.34
C GLN A 91 6.93 -10.26 -11.78
N LYS A 92 7.83 -9.41 -12.29
CA LYS A 92 8.46 -9.60 -13.61
C LYS A 92 9.30 -10.88 -13.68
N GLU A 93 10.05 -11.19 -12.63
CA GLU A 93 10.82 -12.45 -12.55
C GLU A 93 9.89 -13.67 -12.60
N LEU A 94 8.78 -13.64 -11.86
CA LEU A 94 7.78 -14.71 -11.87
C LEU A 94 7.08 -14.85 -13.23
N GLU A 95 6.82 -13.75 -13.93
CA GLU A 95 6.26 -13.76 -15.27
C GLU A 95 7.20 -14.47 -16.26
N VAL A 96 8.50 -14.12 -16.24
CA VAL A 96 9.51 -14.76 -17.10
C VAL A 96 9.64 -16.26 -16.78
N ARG A 97 9.70 -16.61 -15.49
CA ARG A 97 9.72 -18.02 -15.05
C ARG A 97 8.45 -18.74 -15.51
N GLY A 98 7.29 -18.09 -15.40
CA GLY A 98 6.00 -18.65 -15.78
C GLY A 98 5.87 -18.93 -17.27
N VAL A 99 6.35 -18.02 -18.13
CA VAL A 99 6.40 -18.23 -19.59
C VAL A 99 7.32 -19.41 -19.93
N THR A 100 8.46 -19.53 -19.26
CA THR A 100 9.40 -20.63 -19.49
C THR A 100 8.78 -21.98 -19.11
N LEU A 101 8.12 -22.01 -17.95
CA LEU A 101 7.44 -23.20 -17.44
C LEU A 101 6.25 -23.60 -18.32
N GLU A 102 5.47 -22.62 -18.81
CA GLU A 102 4.36 -22.89 -19.72
C GLU A 102 4.84 -23.53 -21.02
N LYS A 103 5.94 -23.02 -21.60
CA LYS A 103 6.55 -23.59 -22.81
C LYS A 103 7.05 -25.02 -22.58
N ALA A 104 7.61 -25.30 -21.40
CA ALA A 104 8.02 -26.65 -21.02
C ALA A 104 6.81 -27.60 -20.91
N LEU A 105 5.73 -27.17 -20.26
CA LEU A 105 4.49 -27.95 -20.18
C LEU A 105 3.83 -28.20 -21.54
N ARG A 106 4.06 -27.33 -22.54
CA ARG A 106 3.59 -27.53 -23.93
C ARG A 106 4.49 -28.43 -24.76
N GLY A 107 5.67 -28.82 -24.25
CA GLY A 107 6.67 -29.59 -24.99
C GLY A 107 7.42 -28.77 -26.05
N GLU A 108 7.42 -27.44 -25.95
CA GLU A 108 8.09 -26.54 -26.92
C GLU A 108 9.59 -26.33 -26.61
N THR A 109 10.09 -26.92 -25.52
CA THR A 109 11.49 -26.82 -25.08
C THR A 109 12.19 -28.18 -25.12
N THR A 110 13.47 -28.20 -25.47
CA THR A 110 14.35 -29.41 -25.46
C THR A 110 14.66 -29.98 -24.08
N GLU A 111 14.06 -29.44 -23.01
CA GLU A 111 14.06 -30.00 -21.65
C GLU A 111 13.14 -31.23 -21.58
N GLU A 112 13.36 -32.22 -22.46
CA GLU A 112 12.59 -33.47 -22.56
C GLU A 112 12.75 -34.40 -21.35
N ASN A 113 13.51 -33.98 -20.33
CA ASN A 113 13.90 -34.80 -19.17
C ASN A 113 13.20 -34.46 -17.86
N LYS A 114 12.42 -33.37 -17.77
CA LYS A 114 11.62 -33.10 -16.56
C LYS A 114 10.31 -33.87 -16.63
N GLU A 115 9.98 -34.56 -15.54
CA GLU A 115 8.71 -35.28 -15.44
C GLU A 115 7.55 -34.27 -15.40
N GLU A 116 6.41 -34.60 -16.02
CA GLU A 116 5.22 -33.74 -16.01
C GLU A 116 4.78 -33.37 -14.58
N GLU A 117 4.97 -34.29 -13.63
CA GLU A 117 4.70 -34.09 -12.21
C GLU A 117 5.60 -32.99 -11.59
N GLU A 118 6.88 -32.94 -11.96
CA GLU A 118 7.82 -31.90 -11.51
C GLU A 118 7.46 -30.52 -12.07
N LEU A 119 7.08 -30.45 -13.35
CA LEU A 119 6.65 -29.21 -13.99
C LEU A 119 5.33 -28.69 -13.39
N LEU A 120 4.40 -29.59 -13.06
CA LEU A 120 3.17 -29.23 -12.37
C LEU A 120 3.42 -28.75 -10.94
N GLN A 121 4.33 -29.39 -10.21
CA GLN A 121 4.77 -28.93 -8.89
C GLN A 121 5.34 -27.51 -8.96
N GLU A 122 6.26 -27.25 -9.88
CA GLU A 122 6.86 -25.93 -10.09
C GLU A 122 5.80 -24.89 -10.52
N TRP A 123 4.77 -25.31 -11.27
CA TRP A 123 3.63 -24.46 -11.63
C TRP A 123 2.80 -24.03 -10.42
N PHE A 124 2.44 -24.98 -9.54
CA PHE A 124 1.66 -24.67 -8.34
C PHE A 124 2.44 -23.78 -7.38
N GLU A 125 3.74 -23.99 -7.24
CA GLU A 125 4.62 -23.11 -6.47
C GLU A 125 4.64 -21.69 -7.04
N LEU A 126 4.72 -21.55 -8.37
CA LEU A 126 4.66 -20.26 -9.04
C LEU A 126 3.31 -19.55 -8.84
N VAL A 127 2.20 -20.27 -8.96
CA VAL A 127 0.86 -19.73 -8.71
C VAL A 127 0.74 -19.23 -7.27
N ARG A 128 1.22 -20.03 -6.31
CA ARG A 128 1.25 -19.65 -4.89
C ARG A 128 2.09 -18.40 -4.66
N GLU A 129 3.32 -18.36 -5.18
CA GLU A 129 4.24 -17.22 -5.01
C GLU A 129 3.67 -15.93 -5.62
N ARG A 130 3.06 -16.02 -6.81
CA ARG A 130 2.39 -14.89 -7.45
C ARG A 130 1.20 -14.39 -6.63
N ASN A 131 0.38 -15.30 -6.09
CA ASN A 131 -0.75 -14.93 -5.26
C ASN A 131 -0.26 -14.21 -3.99
N GLU A 132 0.79 -14.70 -3.35
CA GLU A 132 1.41 -14.06 -2.19
C GLU A 132 1.93 -12.65 -2.52
N LEU A 133 2.63 -12.46 -3.65
CA LEU A 133 3.09 -11.13 -4.05
C LEU A 133 1.93 -10.17 -4.31
N ARG A 134 0.82 -10.63 -4.91
CA ARG A 134 -0.37 -9.80 -5.10
C ARG A 134 -1.03 -9.40 -3.78
N ARG A 135 -1.06 -10.30 -2.80
CA ARG A 135 -1.55 -10.01 -1.44
C ARG A 135 -0.68 -8.96 -0.78
N TYR A 136 0.64 -9.14 -0.84
CA TYR A 136 1.58 -8.21 -0.24
C TYR A 136 1.58 -6.82 -0.91
N GLU A 137 1.49 -6.76 -2.24
CA GLU A 137 1.32 -5.49 -2.97
C GLU A 137 0.09 -4.73 -2.45
N LYS A 138 -1.01 -5.44 -2.25
CA LYS A 138 -2.26 -4.86 -1.77
C LYS A 138 -2.17 -4.34 -0.34
N GLU A 139 -1.54 -5.09 0.55
CA GLU A 139 -1.25 -4.65 1.92
C GLU A 139 -0.42 -3.37 1.92
N LEU A 140 0.61 -3.29 1.08
CA LEU A 140 1.43 -2.08 0.93
C LEU A 140 0.63 -0.87 0.44
N LEU A 141 -0.28 -1.07 -0.52
CA LEU A 141 -1.14 0.00 -1.04
C LEU A 141 -2.14 0.49 0.03
N VAL A 142 -2.73 -0.41 0.81
CA VAL A 142 -3.60 -0.03 1.93
C VAL A 142 -2.80 0.74 2.97
N ARG A 143 -1.59 0.29 3.32
CA ARG A 143 -0.72 0.99 4.26
C ARG A 143 -0.32 2.38 3.77
N ALA A 144 -0.08 2.55 2.47
CA ALA A 144 0.15 3.87 1.87
C ALA A 144 -1.05 4.80 2.10
N GLN A 145 -2.26 4.33 1.82
CA GLN A 145 -3.49 5.09 1.99
C GLN A 145 -3.78 5.42 3.47
N GLU A 146 -3.51 4.50 4.40
CA GLU A 146 -3.61 4.78 5.83
C GLU A 146 -2.69 5.92 6.26
N MET A 147 -1.45 5.97 5.74
CA MET A 147 -0.53 7.06 6.03
C MET A 147 -1.00 8.41 5.49
N GLU A 148 -1.64 8.45 4.32
CA GLU A 148 -2.25 9.67 3.80
C GLU A 148 -3.39 10.17 4.71
N LEU A 149 -4.21 9.24 5.22
CA LEU A 149 -5.24 9.57 6.21
C LEU A 149 -4.63 10.01 7.56
N GLU A 150 -3.46 9.47 7.94
CA GLU A 150 -2.64 9.95 9.08
C GLU A 150 -2.17 11.37 8.92
N ASP A 151 -1.62 11.72 7.76
CA ASP A 151 -1.24 13.08 7.46
C ASP A 151 -2.44 14.03 7.48
N ARG A 152 -3.54 13.64 6.80
CA ARG A 152 -4.73 14.48 6.75
C ARG A 152 -5.32 14.71 8.15
N HIS A 153 -5.41 13.65 8.96
CA HIS A 153 -5.91 13.76 10.33
C HIS A 153 -5.00 14.65 11.19
N ALA A 154 -3.68 14.56 11.05
CA ALA A 154 -2.75 15.42 11.78
C ALA A 154 -2.90 16.91 11.40
N ARG A 155 -3.08 17.21 10.11
CA ARG A 155 -3.36 18.57 9.63
C ARG A 155 -4.68 19.11 10.18
N LEU A 156 -5.75 18.31 10.09
CA LEU A 156 -7.06 18.66 10.65
C LEU A 156 -6.98 18.94 12.15
N GLN A 157 -6.20 18.15 12.90
CA GLN A 157 -6.00 18.39 14.32
C GLN A 157 -5.26 19.71 14.59
N GLN A 158 -4.26 20.07 13.78
CA GLN A 158 -3.56 21.34 13.92
C GLN A 158 -4.49 22.52 13.60
N GLU A 159 -5.19 22.46 12.47
CA GLU A 159 -6.18 23.46 12.06
C GLU A 159 -7.24 23.67 13.17
N LEU A 160 -7.75 22.57 13.75
CA LEU A 160 -8.71 22.63 14.84
C LEU A 160 -8.12 23.28 16.10
N ARG A 161 -6.87 22.98 16.47
CA ARG A 161 -6.20 23.64 17.60
C ARG A 161 -6.09 25.14 17.38
N ASP A 162 -5.74 25.57 16.17
CA ASP A 162 -5.60 26.98 15.83
C ASP A 162 -6.94 27.72 15.90
N VAL A 163 -8.03 27.09 15.45
CA VAL A 163 -9.39 27.63 15.54
C VAL A 163 -9.87 27.70 16.99
N LEU A 164 -9.61 26.66 17.79
CA LEU A 164 -9.99 26.58 19.20
C LEU A 164 -9.15 27.46 20.12
N ALA A 165 -7.97 27.93 19.69
CA ALA A 165 -7.15 28.85 20.45
C ALA A 165 -7.78 30.26 20.58
N LYS A 166 -8.79 30.59 19.76
CA LYS A 166 -9.57 31.82 19.86
C LYS A 166 -10.65 31.70 20.94
N ASP A 167 -10.80 32.74 21.76
CA ASP A 167 -11.84 32.80 22.79
C ASP A 167 -13.25 32.71 22.18
N GLU A 168 -14.13 31.94 22.83
CA GLU A 168 -15.52 31.71 22.38
C GLU A 168 -16.33 33.01 22.20
N CYS A 169 -16.02 34.05 22.98
CA CYS A 169 -16.69 35.34 22.89
C CYS A 169 -16.33 36.12 21.62
N ASP A 170 -15.18 35.80 21.01
CA ASP A 170 -14.64 36.48 19.84
C ASP A 170 -14.87 35.67 18.54
N LYS A 171 -15.47 34.48 18.64
CA LYS A 171 -15.79 33.62 17.49
C LYS A 171 -16.99 34.15 16.71
N THR A 172 -16.81 34.27 15.40
CA THR A 172 -17.88 34.53 14.45
C THR A 172 -18.69 33.27 14.16
N HIS A 173 -19.95 33.43 13.71
CA HIS A 173 -20.78 32.30 13.29
C HIS A 173 -20.12 31.44 12.18
N GLU A 174 -19.37 32.08 11.29
CA GLU A 174 -18.63 31.38 10.22
C GLU A 174 -17.50 30.51 10.78
N GLU A 175 -16.78 30.97 11.80
CA GLU A 175 -15.73 30.19 12.47
C GLU A 175 -16.31 28.99 13.23
N VAL A 176 -17.47 29.14 13.87
CA VAL A 176 -18.19 28.02 14.51
C VAL A 176 -18.62 26.97 13.48
N LEU A 177 -19.12 27.41 12.31
CA LEU A 177 -19.45 26.49 11.21
C LEU A 177 -18.22 25.78 10.66
N HIS A 178 -17.10 26.49 10.56
CA HIS A 178 -15.82 25.95 10.11
C HIS A 178 -15.28 24.90 11.10
N GLU A 179 -15.32 25.17 12.41
CA GLU A 179 -14.98 24.21 13.47
C GLU A 179 -15.80 22.91 13.31
N GLY A 180 -17.12 23.05 13.12
CA GLY A 180 -18.00 21.91 12.86
C GLY A 180 -17.66 21.16 11.56
N ALA A 181 -17.15 21.85 10.54
CA ALA A 181 -16.72 21.21 9.29
C ALA A 181 -15.42 20.42 9.47
N LEU A 182 -14.45 20.98 10.20
CA LEU A 182 -13.19 20.29 10.55
C LEU A 182 -13.49 19.00 11.33
N LEU A 183 -14.37 19.07 12.33
CA LEU A 183 -14.76 17.90 13.12
C LEU A 183 -15.45 16.81 12.27
N ARG A 184 -16.34 17.21 11.35
CA ARG A 184 -16.96 16.26 10.41
C ARG A 184 -15.92 15.57 9.54
N GLU A 185 -15.01 16.33 8.95
CA GLU A 185 -13.97 15.74 8.11
C GLU A 185 -13.03 14.83 8.92
N MET A 186 -12.72 15.18 10.18
CA MET A 186 -11.97 14.29 11.07
C MET A 186 -12.68 12.96 11.28
N LEU A 187 -13.99 12.96 11.50
CA LEU A 187 -14.78 11.73 11.59
C LEU A 187 -14.72 10.93 10.29
N ASP A 188 -14.87 11.59 9.14
CA ASP A 188 -14.75 10.94 7.83
C ASP A 188 -13.37 10.29 7.64
N THR A 189 -12.29 10.92 8.12
CA THR A 189 -10.93 10.31 8.04
C THR A 189 -10.77 9.07 8.92
N VAL A 190 -11.51 8.98 10.03
CA VAL A 190 -11.51 7.80 10.90
C VAL A 190 -12.33 6.69 10.25
N GLU A 191 -13.53 7.01 9.76
CA GLU A 191 -14.40 6.06 9.06
C GLU A 191 -13.70 5.44 7.83
N LYS A 192 -12.97 6.24 7.05
CA LYS A 192 -12.16 5.75 5.92
C LYS A 192 -11.08 4.75 6.35
N ARG A 193 -10.44 4.94 7.51
CA ARG A 193 -9.45 3.97 8.03
C ARG A 193 -10.10 2.69 8.51
N ASP A 194 -11.25 2.79 9.16
CA ASP A 194 -12.03 1.63 9.60
C ASP A 194 -12.49 0.80 8.39
N ALA A 195 -12.83 1.45 7.28
CA ALA A 195 -13.12 0.79 6.01
C ALA A 195 -11.90 0.06 5.44
N LEU A 196 -10.69 0.64 5.52
CA LEU A 196 -9.45 -0.03 5.09
C LEU A 196 -9.11 -1.25 5.95
N THR A 197 -9.30 -1.16 7.27
CA THR A 197 -9.13 -2.31 8.18
C THR A 197 -10.12 -3.42 7.84
N SER A 198 -11.39 -3.06 7.62
CA SER A 198 -12.43 -4.00 7.24
C SER A 198 -12.15 -4.66 5.89
N LEU A 199 -11.60 -3.91 4.93
CA LEU A 199 -11.18 -4.41 3.64
C LEU A 199 -10.10 -5.49 3.79
N LEU A 200 -9.02 -5.22 4.52
CA LEU A 200 -7.95 -6.21 4.74
C LEU A 200 -8.45 -7.47 5.45
N GLU A 201 -9.36 -7.34 6.41
CA GLU A 201 -9.94 -8.51 7.09
C GLU A 201 -10.79 -9.38 6.15
N GLN A 202 -11.63 -8.77 5.32
CA GLN A 202 -12.42 -9.48 4.30
C GLN A 202 -11.50 -10.19 3.30
N GLU A 203 -10.42 -9.54 2.89
CA GLU A 203 -9.46 -10.09 1.95
C GLU A 203 -8.70 -11.27 2.54
N ARG A 204 -8.28 -11.15 3.80
CA ARG A 204 -7.65 -12.24 4.54
C ARG A 204 -8.53 -13.49 4.57
N GLN A 205 -9.83 -13.33 4.76
CA GLN A 205 -10.78 -14.46 4.74
C GLN A 205 -10.84 -15.11 3.36
N ARG A 206 -11.02 -14.30 2.30
CA ARG A 206 -11.02 -14.79 0.91
C ARG A 206 -9.71 -15.52 0.57
N TYR A 207 -8.57 -14.96 0.96
CA TYR A 207 -7.26 -15.57 0.73
C TYR A 207 -7.09 -16.94 1.41
N GLN A 208 -7.68 -17.13 2.60
CA GLN A 208 -7.68 -18.44 3.24
C GLN A 208 -8.52 -19.48 2.49
N GLU A 209 -9.62 -19.06 1.85
CA GLU A 209 -10.43 -19.94 1.01
C GLU A 209 -9.69 -20.30 -0.27
N GLU A 210 -9.10 -19.32 -0.95
CA GLU A 210 -8.26 -19.52 -2.13
C GLU A 210 -7.09 -20.49 -1.85
N ASP A 211 -6.44 -20.36 -0.69
CA ASP A 211 -5.33 -21.24 -0.31
C ASP A 211 -5.80 -22.67 -0.05
N LYS A 212 -6.96 -22.86 0.59
CA LYS A 212 -7.56 -24.18 0.78
C LYS A 212 -7.90 -24.83 -0.55
N ASP A 213 -8.46 -24.06 -1.48
CA ASP A 213 -8.82 -24.57 -2.80
C ASP A 213 -7.58 -24.96 -3.60
N LEU A 214 -6.52 -24.15 -3.56
CA LEU A 214 -5.23 -24.48 -4.18
C LEU A 214 -4.60 -25.73 -3.56
N GLU A 215 -4.62 -25.86 -2.23
CA GLU A 215 -4.11 -27.03 -1.53
C GLU A 215 -4.90 -28.29 -1.89
N ALA A 216 -6.23 -28.19 -1.97
CA ALA A 216 -7.09 -29.29 -2.40
C ALA A 216 -6.75 -29.73 -3.85
N GLN A 217 -6.55 -28.79 -4.76
CA GLN A 217 -6.13 -29.09 -6.14
C GLN A 217 -4.77 -29.78 -6.19
N VAL A 218 -3.80 -29.32 -5.41
CA VAL A 218 -2.47 -29.93 -5.33
C VAL A 218 -2.53 -31.35 -4.79
N LEU A 219 -3.25 -31.57 -3.69
CA LEU A 219 -3.43 -32.89 -3.10
C LEU A 219 -4.15 -33.85 -4.05
N SER A 220 -5.13 -33.37 -4.83
CA SER A 220 -5.84 -34.18 -5.82
C SER A 220 -4.91 -34.75 -6.91
N LYS A 221 -3.81 -34.05 -7.19
CA LYS A 221 -2.78 -34.46 -8.14
C LYS A 221 -1.63 -35.24 -7.51
N GLY A 222 -1.71 -35.58 -6.22
CA GLY A 222 -0.65 -36.30 -5.50
C GLY A 222 0.55 -35.44 -5.08
N LEU A 223 0.50 -34.13 -5.35
CA LEU A 223 1.58 -33.18 -5.12
C LEU A 223 1.50 -32.58 -3.70
N ARG A 224 2.54 -31.84 -3.28
CA ARG A 224 2.56 -31.12 -1.99
C ARG A 224 3.22 -29.77 -2.11
N LEU A 225 2.53 -28.72 -1.67
CA LEU A 225 3.11 -27.38 -1.61
C LEU A 225 4.02 -27.24 -0.39
N THR A 226 5.13 -26.53 -0.56
CA THR A 226 5.97 -26.11 0.57
C THR A 226 5.18 -25.17 1.47
N PRO A 227 5.31 -25.28 2.81
CA PRO A 227 4.69 -24.34 3.73
C PRO A 227 5.07 -22.90 3.38
N ILE A 228 4.10 -21.99 3.50
CA ILE A 228 4.31 -20.57 3.23
C ILE A 228 5.47 -20.11 4.13
N ARG A 229 6.61 -19.77 3.51
CA ARG A 229 7.58 -18.89 4.17
C ARG A 229 6.85 -17.57 4.25
N LYS A 230 6.23 -17.27 5.39
CA LYS A 230 5.76 -15.91 5.68
C LYS A 230 7.01 -15.07 5.55
N TYR A 231 7.21 -14.45 4.41
CA TYR A 231 8.29 -13.51 4.24
C TYR A 231 8.14 -12.49 5.37
N GLU A 232 9.27 -12.06 5.96
CA GLU A 232 9.37 -11.04 7.00
C GLU A 232 8.91 -9.65 6.53
N TYR A 233 7.87 -9.58 5.71
CA TYR A 233 7.22 -8.36 5.26
C TYR A 233 6.39 -7.67 6.35
N HIS A 234 6.13 -8.38 7.45
CA HIS A 234 5.21 -7.94 8.50
C HIS A 234 5.87 -7.25 9.70
N SER A 235 7.21 -7.19 9.78
CA SER A 235 7.86 -6.77 11.04
C SER A 235 8.20 -5.28 11.15
N GLU A 236 8.27 -4.52 10.05
CA GLU A 236 8.76 -3.13 10.11
C GLU A 236 8.14 -2.22 9.05
N VAL A 237 6.91 -1.73 9.27
CA VAL A 237 6.41 -0.45 8.69
C VAL A 237 5.61 0.31 9.74
#